data_AF-A0A919GD14-F1
#
_entry.id   AF-A0A919GD14-F1
#
_cell.length_a   1.000
_cell.length_b   1.000
_cell.length_c   1.000
_cell.angle_alpha   90.00
_cell.angle_beta   90.00
_cell.angle_gamma   90.00
#
_symmetry.space_group_name_H-M   'P 1'
#
loop_
_entity.id
_entity.type
_entity.pdbx_description
1 polymer ?
#
loop_
_entity_poly.entity_id
_entity_poly.type
_entity_poly.pdbx_seq_one_letter_code
_entity_poly.pdbx_strand_id
1 'polypeptide(L)'
;MIPYTIRTRHRRLGVAAAATGLLVTLLAAGPALATPDPGDAGTRHDVSAAQAAEAETAIRDGEIPAVDEVVHSSNITHLTNIPKDALTDYNTDLAFQGTYAFAGNYSGFRIFDISHPESPKTVAQVLCPGSQNDVSVSGDLLFLSTDSSRSDNSCNSTSQPATEKSSWEGMKIFDISDKRNPRYVAAVETSCGSHTHTLVPERDDVYIYVSSYSPSAAFPDCQPPHDGISVIKVPRKAPAQAAVVDFPVLFPDGGNPGAPTNPGVAKTTGCHDITVLPSEDLAAGACMGDGILFDIRNPAAPRVIDRVEDNVNFSFWHSATFNQKADKVVFTDELGGGGAATCNTAIGPDRGADGIYDIVGKGDGRRLVFRGYYKIPRHQADTENCVAHNGSLIPVKGRDLMVQAWYQGGVSVWDFTDSTKPKEIGYFERGPLSTDTLTLGGSWSAYYYNGYIYSNDIAKGFDVLKLDDRRTDPAKRIHLGELNVQTQPDYFSGTRR
;
A
#
# COMPACT_ATOMS: atom_id res chain seq x y z
N MET A 1 -40.07 -75.90 -39.70
CA MET A 1 -41.19 -75.06 -39.25
C MET A 1 -40.85 -73.61 -39.63
N ILE A 2 -41.32 -73.18 -40.81
CA ILE A 2 -41.57 -71.76 -41.17
C ILE A 2 -42.82 -71.33 -40.35
N PRO A 3 -43.12 -70.05 -39.99
CA PRO A 3 -42.71 -68.79 -40.66
C PRO A 3 -42.44 -67.50 -39.84
N TYR A 4 -41.95 -66.50 -40.61
CA TYR A 4 -42.29 -65.05 -40.67
C TYR A 4 -42.07 -64.15 -39.44
N THR A 5 -41.63 -62.88 -39.54
CA THR A 5 -41.89 -61.79 -40.51
C THR A 5 -40.92 -60.63 -40.13
N ILE A 6 -40.10 -60.00 -40.99
CA ILE A 6 -40.31 -59.03 -42.10
C ILE A 6 -39.70 -57.63 -41.79
N ARG A 7 -38.75 -57.23 -42.67
CA ARG A 7 -38.45 -55.91 -43.33
C ARG A 7 -38.35 -54.64 -42.46
N THR A 8 -37.47 -53.66 -42.77
CA THR A 8 -37.26 -53.00 -44.08
C THR A 8 -35.85 -52.39 -44.23
N ARG A 9 -35.51 -52.10 -45.50
CA ARG A 9 -34.20 -51.75 -46.06
C ARG A 9 -34.31 -50.43 -46.83
N HIS A 10 -33.19 -49.70 -46.92
CA HIS A 10 -32.78 -48.65 -47.90
C HIS A 10 -33.32 -47.22 -47.71
N ARG A 11 -32.47 -46.19 -47.50
CA ARG A 11 -31.56 -45.44 -48.43
C ARG A 11 -32.34 -44.79 -49.59
N ARG A 12 -32.25 -43.49 -49.93
CA ARG A 12 -31.15 -42.50 -49.89
C ARG A 12 -31.66 -41.10 -50.29
N LEU A 13 -30.76 -40.10 -50.22
CA LEU A 13 -30.79 -38.70 -50.70
C LEU A 13 -31.33 -37.69 -49.66
N GLY A 14 -30.61 -36.68 -49.17
CA GLY A 14 -29.33 -36.10 -49.54
C GLY A 14 -29.51 -34.59 -49.73
N VAL A 15 -29.20 -33.78 -48.70
CA VAL A 15 -28.89 -32.33 -48.83
C VAL A 15 -27.88 -31.98 -47.74
N ALA A 16 -26.92 -31.15 -48.11
CA ALA A 16 -25.67 -30.81 -47.43
C ALA A 16 -25.80 -29.67 -46.39
N ALA A 17 -24.67 -29.41 -45.71
CA ALA A 17 -24.32 -28.34 -44.77
C ALA A 17 -24.77 -28.58 -43.30
N ALA A 18 -23.94 -28.49 -42.27
CA ALA A 18 -22.56 -28.03 -42.13
C ALA A 18 -21.85 -28.83 -41.00
N ALA A 19 -20.56 -29.14 -41.21
CA ALA A 19 -19.61 -29.37 -40.12
C ALA A 19 -19.49 -28.05 -39.32
N THR A 20 -19.24 -27.99 -38.03
CA THR A 20 -18.16 -28.64 -37.27
C THR A 20 -18.45 -28.42 -35.78
N GLY A 21 -17.82 -29.22 -34.92
CA GLY A 21 -18.10 -29.37 -33.49
C GLY A 21 -18.15 -28.11 -32.63
N LEU A 22 -18.94 -28.20 -31.55
CA LEU A 22 -18.72 -27.47 -30.32
C LEU A 22 -18.94 -28.42 -29.15
N LEU A 23 -17.91 -29.20 -28.89
CA LEU A 23 -17.64 -29.73 -27.57
C LEU A 23 -16.15 -29.45 -27.30
N VAL A 24 -15.89 -28.86 -26.13
CA VAL A 24 -14.57 -28.64 -25.50
C VAL A 24 -13.84 -27.34 -25.87
N THR A 25 -13.90 -26.36 -24.96
CA THR A 25 -12.77 -25.58 -24.41
C THR A 25 -13.24 -25.02 -23.06
N LEU A 26 -12.97 -25.69 -21.93
CA LEU A 26 -11.77 -25.55 -21.06
C LEU A 26 -11.58 -24.16 -20.45
N LEU A 27 -11.75 -24.11 -19.13
CA LEU A 27 -10.80 -23.52 -18.16
C LEU A 27 -9.99 -22.31 -18.66
N ALA A 28 -10.47 -21.11 -18.35
CA ALA A 28 -9.63 -19.91 -18.29
C ALA A 28 -10.12 -18.99 -17.16
N ALA A 29 -10.12 -19.53 -15.95
CA ALA A 29 -9.93 -18.75 -14.73
C ALA A 29 -8.96 -19.58 -13.89
N GLY A 30 -7.69 -19.56 -14.31
CA GLY A 30 -6.63 -20.02 -13.42
C GLY A 30 -6.60 -19.10 -12.20
N PRO A 31 -6.23 -19.59 -11.01
CA PRO A 31 -5.92 -18.70 -9.92
C PRO A 31 -4.79 -17.79 -10.42
N ALA A 32 -4.93 -16.48 -10.27
CA ALA A 32 -3.82 -15.55 -10.40
C ALA A 32 -2.82 -15.87 -9.27
N LEU A 33 -2.02 -16.90 -9.47
CA LEU A 33 -0.83 -17.22 -8.68
C LEU A 33 0.36 -16.60 -9.40
N ALA A 34 0.39 -15.29 -9.37
CA ALA A 34 1.59 -14.49 -9.53
C ALA A 34 1.36 -13.27 -8.64
N THR A 35 1.80 -13.34 -7.39
CA THR A 35 2.18 -12.12 -6.67
C THR A 35 3.31 -11.53 -7.51
N PRO A 36 3.10 -10.38 -8.20
CA PRO A 36 4.17 -9.80 -8.98
C PRO A 36 5.38 -9.58 -8.08
N ASP A 37 6.55 -9.90 -8.60
CA ASP A 37 7.80 -9.40 -8.06
C ASP A 37 7.70 -7.86 -8.07
N PRO A 38 8.04 -7.13 -7.00
CA PRO A 38 8.08 -5.67 -7.00
C PRO A 38 9.01 -5.07 -8.09
N GLY A 39 9.75 -5.91 -8.82
CA GLY A 39 10.46 -5.59 -10.05
C GLY A 39 9.66 -5.64 -11.37
N ASP A 40 8.41 -6.11 -11.40
CA ASP A 40 7.61 -6.14 -12.64
C ASP A 40 6.99 -4.76 -12.93
N ALA A 41 7.78 -3.95 -13.63
CA ALA A 41 7.34 -2.70 -14.23
C ALA A 41 6.09 -2.88 -15.12
N GLY A 42 5.12 -1.98 -14.98
CA GLY A 42 4.19 -1.66 -16.07
C GLY A 42 3.09 -2.69 -16.37
N THR A 43 2.18 -2.97 -15.44
CA THR A 43 0.94 -3.72 -15.72
C THR A 43 -0.06 -2.87 -16.51
N ARG A 44 0.25 -2.63 -17.78
CA ARG A 44 -0.76 -2.20 -18.76
C ARG A 44 -1.49 -3.45 -19.23
N HIS A 45 -2.78 -3.52 -18.93
CA HIS A 45 -3.64 -4.62 -19.37
C HIS A 45 -4.65 -4.10 -20.38
N ASP A 46 -4.70 -4.73 -21.55
CA ASP A 46 -5.76 -4.50 -22.52
C ASP A 46 -7.10 -4.91 -21.88
N VAL A 47 -8.07 -4.01 -21.88
CA VAL A 47 -9.43 -4.35 -21.49
C VAL A 47 -10.21 -4.85 -22.69
N SER A 48 -11.32 -5.55 -22.45
CA SER A 48 -12.19 -5.98 -23.55
C SER A 48 -12.87 -4.77 -24.22
N ALA A 49 -13.23 -4.90 -25.49
CA ALA A 49 -13.98 -3.84 -26.20
C ALA A 49 -15.32 -3.51 -25.54
N ALA A 50 -15.92 -4.47 -24.81
CA ALA A 50 -17.12 -4.24 -24.01
C ALA A 50 -16.82 -3.32 -22.81
N GLN A 51 -15.76 -3.62 -22.05
CA GLN A 51 -15.34 -2.80 -20.91
C GLN A 51 -14.94 -1.37 -21.33
N ALA A 52 -14.25 -1.22 -22.45
CA ALA A 52 -13.91 0.10 -22.99
C ALA A 52 -15.18 0.90 -23.36
N ALA A 53 -16.15 0.26 -24.04
CA ALA A 53 -17.42 0.90 -24.38
C ALA A 53 -18.29 1.23 -23.15
N GLU A 54 -18.22 0.40 -22.10
CA GLU A 54 -18.86 0.65 -20.81
C GLU A 54 -18.25 1.88 -20.12
N ALA A 55 -16.91 1.97 -20.06
CA ALA A 55 -16.21 3.14 -19.52
C ALA A 55 -16.57 4.42 -20.29
N GLU A 56 -16.54 4.40 -21.62
CA GLU A 56 -16.97 5.53 -22.45
C GLU A 56 -18.43 5.95 -22.19
N THR A 57 -19.31 4.98 -21.95
CA THR A 57 -20.72 5.25 -21.65
C THR A 57 -20.89 5.85 -20.26
N ALA A 58 -20.20 5.31 -19.25
CA ALA A 58 -20.18 5.85 -17.90
C ALA A 58 -19.68 7.31 -17.86
N ILE A 59 -18.64 7.64 -18.64
CA ILE A 59 -18.17 9.04 -18.80
C ILE A 59 -19.27 9.90 -19.43
N ARG A 60 -19.91 9.43 -20.50
CA ARG A 60 -20.94 10.17 -21.25
C ARG A 60 -22.18 10.47 -20.40
N ASP A 61 -22.53 9.53 -19.51
CA ASP A 61 -23.68 9.63 -18.61
C ASP A 61 -23.34 10.36 -17.30
N GLY A 62 -22.05 10.69 -17.08
CA GLY A 62 -21.55 11.39 -15.90
C GLY A 62 -21.49 10.53 -14.64
N GLU A 63 -21.42 9.20 -14.79
CA GLU A 63 -21.27 8.25 -13.69
C GLU A 63 -19.84 8.21 -13.15
N ILE A 64 -18.86 8.43 -14.04
CA ILE A 64 -17.44 8.59 -13.71
C ILE A 64 -16.88 9.85 -14.43
N PRO A 65 -15.77 10.44 -13.97
CA PRO A 65 -15.15 11.59 -14.63
C PRO A 65 -14.55 11.23 -15.99
N ALA A 66 -14.40 12.21 -16.87
CA ALA A 66 -13.67 12.00 -18.12
C ALA A 66 -12.19 11.69 -17.87
N VAL A 67 -11.49 11.19 -18.91
CA VAL A 67 -10.05 10.90 -18.84
C VAL A 67 -9.29 12.12 -18.32
N ASP A 68 -8.50 11.90 -17.28
CA ASP A 68 -7.73 12.92 -16.56
C ASP A 68 -8.53 14.08 -15.93
N GLU A 69 -9.86 14.05 -15.97
CA GLU A 69 -10.71 15.07 -15.38
C GLU A 69 -10.56 15.08 -13.86
N VAL A 70 -10.22 16.24 -13.31
CA VAL A 70 -10.14 16.42 -11.85
C VAL A 70 -11.53 16.75 -11.31
N VAL A 71 -12.02 15.90 -10.42
CA VAL A 71 -13.25 16.12 -9.66
C VAL A 71 -12.97 16.03 -8.17
N HIS A 72 -13.72 16.78 -7.37
CA HIS A 72 -13.57 16.74 -5.92
C HIS A 72 -14.82 17.27 -5.23
N SER A 73 -14.96 16.98 -3.95
CA SER A 73 -16.00 17.56 -3.10
C SER A 73 -15.78 19.06 -2.89
N SER A 74 -16.84 19.79 -2.53
CA SER A 74 -16.82 21.26 -2.38
C SER A 74 -15.93 21.79 -1.24
N ASN A 75 -15.54 20.92 -0.31
CA ASN A 75 -14.63 21.23 0.80
C ASN A 75 -13.17 20.88 0.48
N ILE A 76 -12.87 20.36 -0.71
CA ILE A 76 -11.50 20.13 -1.17
C ILE A 76 -11.18 21.12 -2.29
N THR A 77 -9.93 21.56 -2.35
CA THR A 77 -9.39 22.33 -3.47
C THR A 77 -8.06 21.73 -3.87
N HIS A 78 -7.92 21.33 -5.12
CA HIS A 78 -6.64 20.94 -5.70
C HIS A 78 -5.82 22.21 -5.96
N LEU A 79 -4.75 22.42 -5.20
CA LEU A 79 -3.94 23.64 -5.27
C LEU A 79 -2.96 23.58 -6.44
N THR A 80 -2.23 22.47 -6.55
CA THR A 80 -1.24 22.26 -7.59
C THR A 80 -0.87 20.79 -7.69
N ASN A 81 -0.46 20.41 -8.90
CA ASN A 81 0.25 19.16 -9.18
C ASN A 81 1.66 19.51 -9.65
N ILE A 82 2.67 18.87 -9.10
CA ILE A 82 4.05 18.96 -9.60
C ILE A 82 4.36 17.65 -10.35
N PRO A 83 4.46 17.69 -11.69
CA PRO A 83 4.73 16.51 -12.47
C PRO A 83 6.06 15.83 -12.09
N LYS A 84 6.17 14.56 -12.47
CA LYS A 84 7.46 13.86 -12.47
C LYS A 84 8.49 14.60 -13.33
N ASP A 85 9.76 14.43 -12.97
CA ASP A 85 10.89 15.04 -13.64
C ASP A 85 11.96 13.98 -13.94
N ALA A 86 13.11 14.01 -13.26
CA ALA A 86 14.22 13.09 -13.54
C ALA A 86 13.92 11.64 -13.11
N LEU A 87 13.04 11.47 -12.11
CA LEU A 87 12.55 10.17 -11.67
C LEU A 87 11.19 9.91 -12.33
N THR A 88 11.18 9.09 -13.39
CA THR A 88 9.99 8.83 -14.20
C THR A 88 9.21 7.56 -13.81
N ASP A 89 9.84 6.68 -13.03
CA ASP A 89 9.26 5.42 -12.54
C ASP A 89 8.15 5.67 -11.49
N TYR A 90 7.48 4.64 -10.98
CA TYR A 90 6.36 4.81 -10.05
C TYR A 90 6.72 5.56 -8.77
N ASN A 91 5.88 6.52 -8.41
CA ASN A 91 5.96 7.23 -7.14
C ASN A 91 5.43 6.35 -6.00
N THR A 92 6.02 6.49 -4.82
CA THR A 92 5.70 5.66 -3.64
C THR A 92 5.52 6.51 -2.39
N ASP A 93 5.88 6.00 -1.21
CA ASP A 93 5.46 6.63 0.02
C ASP A 93 6.07 8.03 0.29
N LEU A 94 5.47 8.75 1.25
CA LEU A 94 5.85 10.10 1.64
C LEU A 94 6.28 10.17 3.12
N ALA A 95 7.32 10.96 3.38
CA ALA A 95 7.69 11.40 4.72
C ALA A 95 7.83 12.92 4.78
N PHE A 96 7.76 13.51 5.98
CA PHE A 96 7.81 14.96 6.16
C PHE A 96 8.75 15.40 7.28
N GLN A 97 9.41 16.54 7.08
CA GLN A 97 10.22 17.20 8.11
C GLN A 97 10.18 18.72 7.94
N GLY A 98 9.60 19.41 8.92
CA GLY A 98 9.42 20.86 8.96
C GLY A 98 8.65 21.40 7.75
N THR A 99 9.37 21.91 6.77
CA THR A 99 8.83 22.47 5.51
C THR A 99 9.23 21.63 4.30
N TYR A 100 9.65 20.38 4.50
CA TYR A 100 10.03 19.47 3.44
C TYR A 100 9.13 18.25 3.38
N ALA A 101 8.83 17.81 2.17
CA ALA A 101 8.29 16.49 1.87
C ALA A 101 9.35 15.66 1.14
N PHE A 102 9.49 14.40 1.54
CA PHE A 102 10.36 13.41 0.93
C PHE A 102 9.44 12.42 0.23
N ALA A 103 9.60 12.29 -1.09
CA ALA A 103 8.75 11.47 -1.92
C ALA A 103 9.54 10.31 -2.51
N GLY A 104 9.16 9.09 -2.15
CA GLY A 104 9.70 7.86 -2.70
C GLY A 104 9.32 7.70 -4.17
N ASN A 105 10.14 6.95 -4.88
CA ASN A 105 9.96 6.58 -6.26
C ASN A 105 10.75 5.29 -6.54
N TYR A 106 10.26 4.37 -7.38
CA TYR A 106 10.97 3.11 -7.69
C TYR A 106 12.42 3.31 -8.19
N SER A 107 12.73 4.49 -8.74
CA SER A 107 14.08 4.89 -9.14
C SER A 107 14.87 5.72 -8.12
N GLY A 108 14.30 6.13 -6.98
CA GLY A 108 15.01 6.80 -5.89
C GLY A 108 14.08 7.64 -5.01
N PHE A 109 14.43 8.90 -4.77
CA PHE A 109 13.54 9.82 -4.05
C PHE A 109 13.72 11.27 -4.46
N ARG A 110 12.68 12.08 -4.21
CA ARG A 110 12.63 13.52 -4.48
C ARG A 110 12.34 14.28 -3.19
N ILE A 111 13.05 15.39 -2.99
CA ILE A 111 12.83 16.30 -1.86
C ILE A 111 12.13 17.54 -2.38
N PHE A 112 11.00 17.88 -1.79
CA PHE A 112 10.24 19.10 -2.04
C PHE A 112 10.36 20.06 -0.85
N ASP A 113 10.57 21.33 -1.13
CA ASP A 113 10.26 22.44 -0.22
C ASP A 113 8.77 22.76 -0.39
N ILE A 114 8.02 22.53 0.68
CA ILE A 114 6.57 22.75 0.81
C ILE A 114 6.27 23.96 1.71
N SER A 115 7.21 24.90 1.90
CA SER A 115 6.95 26.12 2.67
C SER A 115 5.85 27.00 2.06
N HIS A 116 5.60 26.84 0.75
CA HIS A 116 4.51 27.46 0.00
C HIS A 116 3.73 26.34 -0.70
N PRO A 117 2.70 25.76 -0.05
CA PRO A 117 1.99 24.59 -0.54
C PRO A 117 1.29 24.77 -1.89
N GLU A 118 0.98 26.01 -2.28
CA GLU A 118 0.46 26.37 -3.61
C GLU A 118 1.53 26.35 -4.71
N SER A 119 2.82 26.34 -4.36
CA SER A 119 3.94 26.27 -5.30
C SER A 119 5.16 25.54 -4.73
N PRO A 120 5.05 24.24 -4.38
CA PRO A 120 6.18 23.45 -3.90
C PRO A 120 7.33 23.44 -4.90
N LYS A 121 8.55 23.39 -4.39
CA LYS A 121 9.77 23.41 -5.22
C LYS A 121 10.58 22.17 -4.99
N THR A 122 11.08 21.58 -6.07
CA THR A 122 12.08 20.51 -5.96
C THR A 122 13.39 21.08 -5.45
N VAL A 123 13.91 20.46 -4.40
CA VAL A 123 15.18 20.79 -3.76
C VAL A 123 16.27 19.86 -4.26
N ALA A 124 15.97 18.57 -4.33
CA ALA A 124 16.87 17.53 -4.81
C ALA A 124 16.09 16.37 -5.41
N GLN A 125 16.73 15.65 -6.33
CA GLN A 125 16.30 14.35 -6.83
C GLN A 125 17.51 13.42 -6.75
N VAL A 126 17.34 12.27 -6.09
CA VAL A 126 18.39 11.29 -5.90
C VAL A 126 18.00 10.04 -6.69
N LEU A 127 18.75 9.75 -7.74
CA LEU A 127 18.63 8.50 -8.49
C LEU A 127 19.31 7.39 -7.68
N CYS A 128 18.51 6.47 -7.17
CA CYS A 128 18.96 5.27 -6.46
C CYS A 128 17.95 4.15 -6.72
N PRO A 129 18.04 3.48 -7.87
CA PRO A 129 17.06 2.47 -8.25
C PRO A 129 17.06 1.30 -7.26
N GLY A 130 15.87 0.88 -6.89
CA GLY A 130 15.67 -0.15 -5.89
C GLY A 130 14.30 -0.80 -5.89
N SER A 131 13.33 -0.30 -6.68
CA SER A 131 11.89 -0.61 -6.56
C SER A 131 11.36 -0.35 -5.15
N GLN A 132 10.06 -0.12 -5.04
CA GLN A 132 9.37 0.32 -3.83
C GLN A 132 9.94 1.64 -3.26
N ASN A 133 11.16 1.66 -2.72
CA ASN A 133 11.88 2.88 -2.37
C ASN A 133 11.05 3.79 -1.47
N ASP A 134 10.26 3.18 -0.59
CA ASP A 134 9.55 3.88 0.47
C ASP A 134 10.58 4.62 1.34
N VAL A 135 10.17 5.77 1.85
CA VAL A 135 11.05 6.71 2.55
C VAL A 135 10.53 7.00 3.96
N SER A 136 11.46 7.02 4.92
CA SER A 136 11.25 7.63 6.23
C SER A 136 12.41 8.55 6.58
N VAL A 137 12.18 9.50 7.48
CA VAL A 137 13.19 10.42 7.99
C VAL A 137 13.26 10.42 9.51
N SER A 138 14.45 10.58 10.08
CA SER A 138 14.61 10.86 11.51
C SER A 138 15.80 11.77 11.77
N GLY A 139 15.53 13.02 12.10
CA GLY A 139 16.57 14.04 12.23
C GLY A 139 17.33 14.23 10.92
N ASP A 140 18.65 14.11 10.93
CA ASP A 140 19.46 14.27 9.72
C ASP A 140 19.58 13.00 8.87
N LEU A 141 18.78 11.97 9.12
CA LEU A 141 18.82 10.71 8.38
C LEU A 141 17.56 10.51 7.55
N LEU A 142 17.73 9.98 6.34
CA LEU A 142 16.69 9.39 5.50
C LEU A 142 16.98 7.91 5.32
N PHE A 143 15.93 7.10 5.42
CA PHE A 143 15.94 5.66 5.23
C PHE A 143 15.16 5.35 3.95
N LEU A 144 15.76 4.54 3.09
CA LEU A 144 15.23 4.18 1.78
C LEU A 144 15.18 2.66 1.68
N SER A 145 13.99 2.12 1.48
CA SER A 145 13.78 0.70 1.18
C SER A 145 14.38 0.30 -0.18
N THR A 146 14.83 -0.93 -0.35
CA THR A 146 15.24 -1.49 -1.63
C THR A 146 14.70 -2.90 -1.72
N ASP A 147 13.72 -3.08 -2.59
CA ASP A 147 12.94 -4.29 -2.76
C ASP A 147 13.07 -4.85 -4.18
N SER A 148 14.29 -4.80 -4.71
CA SER A 148 14.65 -5.45 -5.96
C SER A 148 16.13 -5.76 -5.98
N SER A 149 16.44 -6.91 -6.56
CA SER A 149 17.75 -7.52 -6.42
C SER A 149 18.78 -6.77 -7.25
N ARG A 150 19.86 -6.32 -6.59
CA ARG A 150 20.88 -5.41 -7.17
C ARG A 150 22.26 -6.05 -7.23
N SER A 151 23.09 -5.59 -8.17
CA SER A 151 24.48 -6.03 -8.30
C SER A 151 25.38 -5.70 -7.11
N ASP A 152 25.04 -4.65 -6.36
CA ASP A 152 25.74 -4.16 -5.17
C ASP A 152 24.83 -3.15 -4.44
N ASN A 153 25.30 -2.64 -3.30
CA ASN A 153 24.54 -1.70 -2.46
C ASN A 153 24.53 -0.24 -2.96
N SER A 154 25.27 0.09 -4.02
CA SER A 154 25.36 1.47 -4.50
C SER A 154 24.09 1.90 -5.24
N CYS A 155 23.93 3.21 -5.39
CA CYS A 155 22.88 3.80 -6.24
C CYS A 155 23.18 3.68 -7.74
N ASN A 156 24.38 3.22 -8.12
CA ASN A 156 24.76 2.92 -9.51
C ASN A 156 24.63 1.43 -9.85
N SER A 157 24.16 0.61 -8.89
CA SER A 157 23.94 -0.81 -9.10
C SER A 157 22.98 -1.06 -10.26
N THR A 158 23.08 -2.22 -10.88
CA THR A 158 22.14 -2.69 -11.91
C THR A 158 21.25 -3.79 -11.34
N SER A 159 20.10 -4.03 -11.97
CA SER A 159 19.26 -5.19 -11.63
C SER A 159 20.07 -6.48 -11.82
N GLN A 160 19.95 -7.38 -10.85
CA GLN A 160 20.54 -8.72 -10.84
C GLN A 160 19.46 -9.72 -10.38
N PRO A 161 19.45 -10.99 -10.82
CA PRO A 161 18.45 -11.94 -10.34
C PRO A 161 18.55 -12.22 -8.84
N ALA A 162 17.42 -12.36 -8.16
CA ALA A 162 17.37 -12.78 -6.75
C ALA A 162 17.85 -14.23 -6.52
N THR A 163 18.08 -15.02 -7.57
CA THR A 163 18.70 -16.35 -7.49
C THR A 163 20.23 -16.33 -7.43
N GLU A 164 20.84 -15.17 -7.67
CA GLU A 164 22.29 -14.99 -7.62
C GLU A 164 22.72 -14.61 -6.19
N LYS A 165 23.66 -15.35 -5.62
CA LYS A 165 24.06 -15.20 -4.21
C LYS A 165 24.78 -13.89 -3.93
N SER A 166 25.39 -13.28 -4.94
CA SER A 166 26.08 -11.99 -4.80
C SER A 166 25.14 -10.79 -4.82
N SER A 167 23.87 -11.01 -5.16
CA SER A 167 22.93 -9.90 -5.26
C SER A 167 22.65 -9.30 -3.88
N TRP A 168 22.33 -8.01 -3.87
CA TRP A 168 22.09 -7.22 -2.68
C TRP A 168 20.68 -6.62 -2.70
N GLU A 169 20.01 -6.68 -1.55
CA GLU A 169 18.75 -5.98 -1.24
C GLU A 169 18.73 -5.57 0.23
N GLY A 170 17.84 -4.65 0.61
CA GLY A 170 17.67 -4.25 2.00
C GLY A 170 17.42 -2.76 2.14
N MET A 171 18.15 -2.09 3.03
CA MET A 171 17.93 -0.68 3.33
C MET A 171 19.16 0.17 3.05
N LYS A 172 18.93 1.39 2.53
CA LYS A 172 19.95 2.43 2.33
C LYS A 172 19.69 3.60 3.27
N ILE A 173 20.75 4.20 3.78
CA ILE A 173 20.70 5.32 4.72
C ILE A 173 21.45 6.51 4.14
N PHE A 174 20.80 7.66 4.13
CA PHE A 174 21.34 8.92 3.65
C PHE A 174 21.41 9.94 4.79
N ASP A 175 22.50 10.70 4.85
CA ASP A 175 22.58 11.96 5.58
C ASP A 175 21.91 13.04 4.74
N ILE A 176 20.89 13.64 5.31
CA ILE A 176 20.10 14.72 4.73
C ILE A 176 20.29 16.03 5.51
N SER A 177 21.36 16.24 6.29
CA SER A 177 21.61 17.52 6.97
C SER A 177 21.60 18.72 5.99
N ASP A 178 22.12 18.52 4.78
CA ASP A 178 21.89 19.38 3.62
C ASP A 178 20.88 18.74 2.64
N LYS A 179 19.65 19.24 2.67
CA LYS A 179 18.53 18.75 1.83
C LYS A 179 18.81 18.89 0.32
N ARG A 180 19.74 19.77 -0.09
CA ARG A 180 20.13 19.95 -1.50
C ARG A 180 21.14 18.93 -1.96
N ASN A 181 21.88 18.33 -1.03
CA ASN A 181 22.94 17.38 -1.32
C ASN A 181 22.86 16.17 -0.37
N PRO A 182 21.80 15.32 -0.45
CA PRO A 182 21.75 14.08 0.31
C PRO A 182 22.98 13.22 0.06
N ARG A 183 23.57 12.67 1.13
CA ARG A 183 24.79 11.87 1.06
C ARG A 183 24.52 10.45 1.49
N TYR A 184 24.87 9.48 0.66
CA TYR A 184 24.83 8.07 1.04
C TYR A 184 25.80 7.78 2.20
N VAL A 185 25.32 7.12 3.26
CA VAL A 185 26.10 6.87 4.48
C VAL A 185 26.31 5.38 4.73
N ALA A 186 25.25 4.59 4.59
CA ALA A 186 25.27 3.17 4.93
C ALA A 186 24.26 2.39 4.10
N ALA A 187 24.46 1.07 4.05
CA ALA A 187 23.46 0.11 3.65
C ALA A 187 23.44 -1.03 4.66
N VAL A 188 22.27 -1.62 4.82
CA VAL A 188 22.06 -2.83 5.62
C VAL A 188 21.37 -3.84 4.73
N GLU A 189 22.06 -4.95 4.49
CA GLU A 189 21.48 -6.09 3.78
C GLU A 189 20.51 -6.84 4.70
N THR A 190 19.40 -7.31 4.13
CA THR A 190 18.39 -8.12 4.82
C THR A 190 18.10 -9.37 3.99
N SER A 191 17.60 -10.44 4.62
CA SER A 191 17.42 -11.73 3.94
C SER A 191 16.42 -11.69 2.78
N CYS A 192 15.44 -10.78 2.81
CA CYS A 192 14.34 -10.69 1.84
C CYS A 192 14.12 -9.25 1.36
N GLY A 193 15.19 -8.46 1.28
CA GLY A 193 15.09 -7.05 0.92
C GLY A 193 14.29 -6.22 1.93
N SER A 194 13.79 -5.08 1.48
CA SER A 194 12.91 -4.22 2.26
C SER A 194 11.83 -3.68 1.35
N HIS A 195 10.62 -4.24 1.47
CA HIS A 195 9.44 -3.75 0.76
C HIS A 195 9.00 -2.42 1.38
N THR A 196 8.50 -2.46 2.61
CA THR A 196 8.30 -1.26 3.42
C THR A 196 9.20 -1.29 4.65
N HIS A 197 9.22 -0.19 5.39
CA HIS A 197 9.91 -0.12 6.67
C HIS A 197 9.25 0.88 7.60
N THR A 198 9.38 0.63 8.90
CA THR A 198 8.80 1.49 9.93
C THR A 198 9.81 1.80 11.02
N LEU A 199 9.95 3.09 11.34
CA LEU A 199 10.87 3.52 12.38
C LEU A 199 10.24 3.33 13.76
N VAL A 200 11.02 2.82 14.70
CA VAL A 200 10.73 2.80 16.13
C VAL A 200 11.81 3.64 16.82
N PRO A 201 11.62 4.98 16.88
CA PRO A 201 12.66 5.89 17.31
C PRO A 201 12.89 5.80 18.82
N GLU A 202 14.15 5.67 19.20
CA GLU A 202 14.62 5.76 20.59
C GLU A 202 15.52 7.01 20.74
N ARG A 203 15.94 7.29 21.98
CA ARG A 203 16.75 8.48 22.30
C ARG A 203 18.08 8.49 21.54
N ASP A 204 18.85 7.41 21.67
CA ASP A 204 20.22 7.31 21.12
C ASP A 204 20.27 6.54 19.79
N ASP A 205 19.24 5.74 19.52
CA ASP A 205 19.16 4.81 18.40
C ASP A 205 17.84 4.98 17.65
N VAL A 206 17.79 4.55 16.39
CA VAL A 206 16.54 4.32 15.66
C VAL A 206 16.47 2.83 15.36
N TYR A 207 15.43 2.16 15.86
CA TYR A 207 15.13 0.81 15.40
C TYR A 207 14.25 0.90 14.16
N ILE A 208 14.37 -0.09 13.28
CA ILE A 208 13.58 -0.16 12.05
C ILE A 208 13.04 -1.58 11.93
N TYR A 209 11.72 -1.67 11.75
CA TYR A 209 11.07 -2.91 11.35
C TYR A 209 10.99 -2.96 9.84
N VAL A 210 11.69 -3.94 9.27
CA VAL A 210 11.69 -4.17 7.83
C VAL A 210 10.59 -5.17 7.51
N SER A 211 9.64 -4.72 6.71
CA SER A 211 8.55 -5.54 6.19
C SER A 211 8.97 -6.06 4.82
N SER A 212 8.94 -7.38 4.67
CA SER A 212 9.29 -8.08 3.45
C SER A 212 8.53 -9.41 3.40
N TYR A 213 8.33 -9.94 2.20
CA TYR A 213 7.57 -11.17 1.97
C TYR A 213 8.05 -11.88 0.70
N SER A 214 7.30 -12.88 0.21
CA SER A 214 7.64 -13.66 -0.99
C SER A 214 8.93 -14.50 -0.92
N PRO A 215 9.18 -15.28 0.15
CA PRO A 215 10.30 -16.21 0.18
C PRO A 215 10.17 -17.31 -0.87
N SER A 216 11.32 -17.74 -1.40
CA SER A 216 11.41 -18.80 -2.39
C SER A 216 12.57 -19.74 -2.12
N ALA A 217 12.33 -21.04 -2.28
CA ALA A 217 13.39 -22.04 -2.18
C ALA A 217 14.51 -21.85 -3.23
N ALA A 218 14.25 -21.07 -4.28
CA ALA A 218 15.23 -20.73 -5.30
C ALA A 218 16.13 -19.54 -4.92
N PHE A 219 15.75 -18.71 -3.94
CA PHE A 219 16.50 -17.51 -3.56
C PHE A 219 17.50 -17.87 -2.46
N PRO A 220 18.81 -17.69 -2.66
CA PRO A 220 19.81 -18.14 -1.68
C PRO A 220 19.78 -17.37 -0.35
N ASP A 221 19.12 -16.21 -0.30
CA ASP A 221 18.91 -15.38 0.90
C ASP A 221 17.50 -15.55 1.48
N CYS A 222 16.47 -15.28 0.68
CA CYS A 222 15.07 -15.26 1.13
C CYS A 222 14.40 -16.64 1.06
N GLN A 223 14.82 -17.56 1.94
CA GLN A 223 14.30 -18.94 1.99
C GLN A 223 13.02 -19.07 2.84
N PRO A 224 12.06 -19.94 2.46
CA PRO A 224 10.87 -20.21 3.27
C PRO A 224 11.17 -21.13 4.47
N PRO A 225 10.45 -21.00 5.60
CA PRO A 225 9.48 -19.96 5.89
C PRO A 225 10.17 -18.61 6.20
N HIS A 226 9.54 -17.48 5.84
CA HIS A 226 10.05 -16.17 6.24
C HIS A 226 9.41 -15.71 7.56
N ASP A 227 8.06 -15.66 7.64
CA ASP A 227 7.24 -15.65 8.88
C ASP A 227 7.65 -14.64 9.98
N GLY A 228 8.45 -13.63 9.62
CA GLY A 228 9.12 -12.74 10.56
C GLY A 228 9.49 -11.40 9.92
N ILE A 229 10.28 -10.61 10.65
CA ILE A 229 10.77 -9.31 10.19
C ILE A 229 12.24 -9.15 10.54
N SER A 230 12.98 -8.39 9.72
CA SER A 230 14.33 -7.95 10.13
C SER A 230 14.21 -6.72 11.03
N VAL A 231 14.92 -6.72 12.16
CA VAL A 231 15.02 -5.54 13.04
C VAL A 231 16.40 -4.92 12.85
N ILE A 232 16.44 -3.73 12.29
CA ILE A 232 17.67 -2.96 12.12
C ILE A 232 17.83 -1.98 13.27
N LYS A 233 19.04 -1.84 13.79
CA LYS A 233 19.41 -0.80 14.74
C LYS A 233 20.34 0.20 14.07
N VAL A 234 20.01 1.49 14.14
CA VAL A 234 20.81 2.60 13.61
C VAL A 234 21.20 3.55 14.74
N PRO A 235 22.48 3.55 15.16
CA PRO A 235 22.96 4.51 16.14
C PRO A 235 22.95 5.93 15.57
N ARG A 236 22.22 6.87 16.18
CA ARG A 236 22.06 8.24 15.62
C ARG A 236 23.38 8.98 15.43
N LYS A 237 24.36 8.71 16.29
CA LYS A 237 25.70 9.33 16.25
C LYS A 237 26.70 8.58 15.38
N ALA A 238 26.37 7.37 14.95
CA ALA A 238 27.22 6.52 14.12
C ALA A 238 26.37 5.70 13.13
N PRO A 239 25.63 6.36 12.22
CA PRO A 239 24.72 5.68 11.29
C PRO A 239 25.41 4.65 10.39
N ALA A 240 26.72 4.78 10.15
CA ALA A 240 27.54 3.79 9.44
C ALA A 240 27.67 2.44 10.17
N GLN A 241 27.26 2.35 11.44
CA GLN A 241 27.22 1.11 12.22
C GLN A 241 25.84 0.45 12.22
N ALA A 242 24.94 0.90 11.34
CA ALA A 242 23.63 0.28 11.16
C ALA A 242 23.77 -1.21 10.83
N ALA A 243 22.98 -2.06 11.48
CA ALA A 243 23.00 -3.50 11.26
C ALA A 243 21.66 -4.14 11.66
N VAL A 244 21.35 -5.29 11.06
CA VAL A 244 20.32 -6.19 11.58
C VAL A 244 20.76 -6.69 12.96
N VAL A 245 19.94 -6.49 13.97
CA VAL A 245 20.20 -6.92 15.35
C VAL A 245 19.36 -8.12 15.78
N ASP A 246 18.24 -8.36 15.11
CA ASP A 246 17.39 -9.52 15.36
C ASP A 246 16.52 -9.84 14.14
N PHE A 247 15.98 -11.07 14.12
CA PHE A 247 14.95 -11.52 13.19
C PHE A 247 13.82 -12.22 13.96
N PRO A 248 12.87 -11.47 14.55
CA PRO A 248 11.75 -12.04 15.27
C PRO A 248 10.81 -12.81 14.34
N VAL A 249 10.54 -14.08 14.68
CA VAL A 249 9.49 -14.88 14.04
C VAL A 249 8.14 -14.47 14.63
N LEU A 250 7.29 -13.87 13.80
CA LEU A 250 5.97 -13.37 14.19
C LEU A 250 4.90 -14.48 14.14
N PHE A 251 5.12 -15.51 13.32
CA PHE A 251 4.19 -16.62 13.13
C PHE A 251 4.84 -17.98 13.42
N PRO A 252 5.23 -18.27 14.68
CA PRO A 252 5.95 -19.51 15.02
C PRO A 252 5.14 -20.79 14.75
N ASP A 253 3.81 -20.70 14.77
CA ASP A 253 2.89 -21.80 14.47
C ASP A 253 2.35 -21.76 13.02
N GLY A 254 2.92 -20.89 12.18
CA GLY A 254 2.48 -20.62 10.82
C GLY A 254 1.40 -19.54 10.73
N GLY A 255 1.47 -18.73 9.67
CA GLY A 255 0.47 -17.73 9.33
C GLY A 255 -0.72 -18.33 8.56
N ASN A 256 -1.58 -17.47 8.02
CA ASN A 256 -2.72 -17.86 7.19
C ASN A 256 -2.24 -18.70 6.00
N PRO A 257 -2.79 -19.91 5.76
CA PRO A 257 -2.33 -20.78 4.68
C PRO A 257 -2.67 -20.24 3.28
N GLY A 258 -3.59 -19.29 3.16
CA GLY A 258 -4.10 -18.80 1.88
C GLY A 258 -4.75 -19.90 1.03
N ALA A 259 -4.80 -19.69 -0.29
CA ALA A 259 -5.33 -20.68 -1.23
C ALA A 259 -4.48 -21.98 -1.27
N PRO A 260 -5.09 -23.17 -1.46
CA PRO A 260 -6.51 -23.41 -1.71
C PRO A 260 -7.38 -23.49 -0.45
N THR A 261 -6.79 -23.46 0.75
CA THR A 261 -7.51 -23.60 2.03
C THR A 261 -8.49 -22.44 2.24
N ASN A 262 -8.03 -21.22 2.00
CA ASN A 262 -8.81 -19.98 2.03
C ASN A 262 -8.77 -19.35 0.63
N PRO A 263 -9.67 -19.74 -0.29
CA PRO A 263 -9.67 -19.23 -1.66
C PRO A 263 -9.81 -17.70 -1.71
N GLY A 264 -8.94 -17.04 -2.48
CA GLY A 264 -8.93 -15.59 -2.61
C GLY A 264 -8.08 -14.85 -1.57
N VAL A 265 -7.56 -15.54 -0.56
CA VAL A 265 -6.71 -14.98 0.50
C VAL A 265 -5.25 -15.29 0.22
N ALA A 266 -4.38 -14.29 0.39
CA ALA A 266 -2.94 -14.46 0.30
C ALA A 266 -2.41 -15.31 1.47
N LYS A 267 -1.42 -16.15 1.17
CA LYS A 267 -0.69 -16.88 2.21
C LYS A 267 0.19 -15.89 2.97
N THR A 268 0.15 -15.93 4.30
CA THR A 268 1.08 -15.17 5.13
C THR A 268 2.50 -15.71 4.94
N THR A 269 3.38 -14.82 4.48
CA THR A 269 4.82 -15.11 4.35
C THR A 269 5.70 -14.01 4.94
N GLY A 270 5.08 -12.99 5.54
CA GLY A 270 5.75 -11.81 6.08
C GLY A 270 4.74 -10.69 6.23
N CYS A 271 5.17 -9.60 6.87
CA CYS A 271 4.37 -8.40 6.92
C CYS A 271 4.60 -7.54 5.67
N HIS A 272 3.52 -7.00 5.12
CA HIS A 272 3.59 -6.03 4.03
C HIS A 272 3.93 -4.65 4.59
N ASP A 273 3.20 -4.21 5.60
CA ASP A 273 3.46 -2.95 6.32
C ASP A 273 3.15 -3.12 7.82
N ILE A 274 3.85 -2.34 8.63
CA ILE A 274 3.71 -2.28 10.09
C ILE A 274 3.55 -0.83 10.48
N THR A 275 2.52 -0.51 11.24
CA THR A 275 2.42 0.80 11.88
C THR A 275 2.70 0.68 13.37
N VAL A 276 3.51 1.58 13.90
CA VAL A 276 3.82 1.70 15.33
C VAL A 276 3.17 2.95 15.92
N LEU A 277 2.75 2.84 17.17
CA LEU A 277 2.34 3.95 18.02
C LEU A 277 3.23 3.94 19.26
N PRO A 278 4.43 4.57 19.19
CA PRO A 278 5.45 4.45 20.24
C PRO A 278 4.98 4.97 21.60
N SER A 279 4.04 5.93 21.63
CA SER A 279 3.48 6.46 22.89
C SER A 279 2.71 5.42 23.71
N GLU A 280 2.32 4.30 23.10
CA GLU A 280 1.53 3.24 23.72
C GLU A 280 2.28 1.89 23.75
N ASP A 281 3.53 1.87 23.30
CA ASP A 281 4.34 0.66 23.11
C ASP A 281 3.63 -0.43 22.27
N LEU A 282 2.87 -0.01 21.24
CA LEU A 282 2.11 -0.90 20.37
C LEU A 282 2.53 -0.78 18.90
N ALA A 283 2.38 -1.89 18.19
CA ALA A 283 2.44 -1.95 16.74
C ALA A 283 1.33 -2.84 16.18
N ALA A 284 0.87 -2.52 14.97
CA ALA A 284 -0.06 -3.32 14.19
C ALA A 284 0.59 -3.68 12.86
N GLY A 285 0.59 -4.96 12.52
CA GLY A 285 1.16 -5.48 11.28
C GLY A 285 0.06 -6.00 10.36
N ALA A 286 0.09 -5.58 9.10
CA ALA A 286 -0.71 -6.14 8.03
C ALA A 286 0.18 -7.12 7.25
N CYS A 287 -0.11 -8.41 7.38
CA CYS A 287 0.83 -9.47 7.01
C CYS A 287 0.27 -10.44 5.99
N MET A 288 -0.14 -9.87 4.84
CA MET A 288 -0.73 -10.54 3.67
C MET A 288 -2.04 -11.30 3.95
N GLY A 289 -2.05 -12.31 4.82
CA GLY A 289 -3.23 -13.07 5.20
C GLY A 289 -3.68 -12.85 6.64
N ASP A 290 -2.92 -12.09 7.43
CA ASP A 290 -3.15 -11.86 8.85
C ASP A 290 -3.04 -10.39 9.22
N GLY A 291 -3.92 -9.94 10.13
CA GLY A 291 -3.73 -8.73 10.91
C GLY A 291 -3.20 -9.09 12.30
N ILE A 292 -2.13 -8.44 12.75
CA ILE A 292 -1.54 -8.69 14.08
C ILE A 292 -1.44 -7.42 14.89
N LEU A 293 -1.53 -7.58 16.22
CA LEU A 293 -1.20 -6.57 17.21
C LEU A 293 -0.03 -7.09 18.05
N PHE A 294 1.01 -6.27 18.24
CA PHE A 294 2.19 -6.69 18.99
C PHE A 294 2.78 -5.61 19.89
N ASP A 295 3.46 -6.06 20.95
CA ASP A 295 4.17 -5.25 21.95
C ASP A 295 5.53 -4.81 21.42
N ILE A 296 5.87 -3.54 21.60
CA ILE A 296 7.16 -2.97 21.18
C ILE A 296 7.92 -2.28 22.31
N ARG A 297 7.62 -2.59 23.59
CA ARG A 297 8.36 -2.04 24.75
C ARG A 297 9.86 -2.31 24.67
N ASN A 298 10.23 -3.42 24.04
CA ASN A 298 11.59 -3.68 23.59
C ASN A 298 11.62 -3.62 22.07
N PRO A 299 11.98 -2.46 21.47
CA PRO A 299 12.02 -2.32 20.02
C PRO A 299 12.88 -3.37 19.33
N ALA A 300 13.94 -3.88 19.98
CA ALA A 300 14.81 -4.90 19.41
C ALA A 300 14.17 -6.29 19.28
N ALA A 301 13.13 -6.58 20.09
CA ALA A 301 12.48 -7.89 20.13
C ALA A 301 10.96 -7.72 20.34
N PRO A 302 10.21 -7.28 19.31
CA PRO A 302 8.76 -7.18 19.35
C PRO A 302 8.09 -8.54 19.57
N ARG A 303 6.88 -8.55 20.13
CA ARG A 303 6.13 -9.78 20.40
C ARG A 303 4.65 -9.67 20.09
N VAL A 304 4.14 -10.59 19.29
CA VAL A 304 2.70 -10.72 18.97
C VAL A 304 1.87 -10.92 20.25
N ILE A 305 0.81 -10.11 20.36
CA ILE A 305 -0.18 -10.14 21.45
C ILE A 305 -1.49 -10.75 20.94
N ASP A 306 -1.94 -10.34 19.75
CA ASP A 306 -3.19 -10.82 19.17
C ASP A 306 -3.09 -10.89 17.64
N ARG A 307 -3.97 -11.70 17.05
CA ARG A 307 -4.00 -11.98 15.62
C ARG A 307 -5.45 -12.17 15.17
N VAL A 308 -5.76 -11.67 13.99
CA VAL A 308 -7.05 -11.83 13.32
C VAL A 308 -6.85 -12.22 11.86
N GLU A 309 -7.84 -12.93 11.35
CA GLU A 309 -7.97 -13.29 9.94
C GLU A 309 -9.36 -12.85 9.46
N ASP A 310 -9.45 -12.54 8.18
CA ASP A 310 -10.72 -12.35 7.47
C ASP A 310 -10.63 -13.14 6.17
N ASN A 311 -11.04 -14.40 6.25
CA ASN A 311 -10.96 -15.34 5.13
C ASN A 311 -12.15 -15.24 4.16
N VAL A 312 -12.99 -14.21 4.32
CA VAL A 312 -14.19 -13.99 3.50
C VAL A 312 -14.02 -12.78 2.61
N ASN A 313 -13.55 -11.66 3.18
CA ASN A 313 -13.52 -10.38 2.50
C ASN A 313 -12.12 -9.87 2.18
N PHE A 314 -11.13 -10.10 3.05
CA PHE A 314 -9.76 -9.66 2.81
C PHE A 314 -9.03 -10.63 1.89
N SER A 315 -8.33 -10.07 0.91
CA SER A 315 -7.45 -10.81 0.01
C SER A 315 -5.98 -10.60 0.35
N PHE A 316 -5.61 -9.36 0.65
CA PHE A 316 -4.23 -8.98 0.91
C PHE A 316 -4.16 -7.89 2.00
N TRP A 317 -3.79 -8.28 3.21
CA TRP A 317 -3.57 -7.37 4.33
C TRP A 317 -2.35 -6.49 4.06
N HIS A 318 -2.61 -5.23 3.72
CA HIS A 318 -1.63 -4.31 3.15
C HIS A 318 -1.03 -3.35 4.18
N SER A 319 -1.87 -2.57 4.87
CA SER A 319 -1.45 -1.55 5.83
C SER A 319 -2.32 -1.55 7.08
N ALA A 320 -1.84 -0.91 8.13
CA ALA A 320 -2.54 -0.74 9.40
C ALA A 320 -2.46 0.72 9.86
N THR A 321 -3.44 1.22 10.61
CA THR A 321 -3.41 2.57 11.18
C THR A 321 -4.17 2.59 12.50
N PHE A 322 -3.50 2.97 13.59
CA PHE A 322 -4.21 3.18 14.85
C PHE A 322 -4.99 4.49 14.81
N ASN A 323 -6.05 4.57 15.61
CA ASN A 323 -6.51 5.88 16.06
C ASN A 323 -5.63 6.40 17.22
N GLN A 324 -5.76 7.68 17.56
CA GLN A 324 -4.89 8.31 18.58
C GLN A 324 -5.08 7.83 20.01
N LYS A 325 -6.17 7.11 20.31
CA LYS A 325 -6.40 6.55 21.64
C LYS A 325 -5.85 5.13 21.79
N ALA A 326 -5.34 4.55 20.71
CA ALA A 326 -4.97 3.14 20.64
C ALA A 326 -6.10 2.20 21.08
N ASP A 327 -7.35 2.57 20.78
CA ASP A 327 -8.53 1.75 21.02
C ASP A 327 -9.15 1.23 19.72
N LYS A 328 -8.54 1.55 18.56
CA LYS A 328 -8.91 1.03 17.24
C LYS A 328 -7.70 0.84 16.34
N VAL A 329 -7.82 -0.09 15.40
CA VAL A 329 -6.94 -0.25 14.23
C VAL A 329 -7.80 -0.32 12.98
N VAL A 330 -7.41 0.40 11.95
CA VAL A 330 -7.90 0.23 10.58
C VAL A 330 -6.86 -0.61 9.84
N PHE A 331 -7.27 -1.74 9.29
CA PHE A 331 -6.47 -2.53 8.36
C PHE A 331 -6.99 -2.36 6.95
N THR A 332 -6.11 -2.41 5.96
CA THR A 332 -6.44 -2.16 4.56
C THR A 332 -6.30 -3.44 3.75
N ASP A 333 -7.32 -3.79 2.95
CA ASP A 333 -7.28 -4.88 1.98
C ASP A 333 -6.90 -4.36 0.59
N GLU A 334 -5.72 -4.73 0.11
CA GLU A 334 -5.26 -4.41 -1.24
C GLU A 334 -5.61 -5.52 -2.23
N LEU A 335 -6.91 -5.84 -2.30
CA LEU A 335 -7.45 -6.78 -3.29
C LEU A 335 -6.93 -6.46 -4.70
N GLY A 336 -6.38 -7.47 -5.36
CA GLY A 336 -5.83 -7.34 -6.71
C GLY A 336 -4.46 -6.66 -6.79
N GLY A 337 -3.77 -6.48 -5.64
CA GLY A 337 -2.39 -5.99 -5.56
C GLY A 337 -2.21 -4.61 -6.17
N GLY A 338 -3.19 -3.73 -5.95
CA GLY A 338 -3.18 -2.35 -6.44
C GLY A 338 -3.46 -2.18 -7.93
N GLY A 339 -3.31 -3.24 -8.75
CA GLY A 339 -3.46 -3.18 -10.20
C GLY A 339 -4.86 -3.52 -10.73
N ALA A 340 -5.76 -4.07 -9.92
CA ALA A 340 -7.09 -4.46 -10.39
C ALA A 340 -8.15 -3.37 -10.22
N ALA A 341 -9.18 -3.41 -11.06
CA ALA A 341 -10.39 -2.61 -10.88
C ALA A 341 -11.28 -3.22 -9.79
N THR A 342 -11.22 -2.68 -8.57
CA THR A 342 -12.01 -3.24 -7.45
C THR A 342 -13.11 -2.33 -6.94
N CYS A 343 -13.18 -1.07 -7.34
CA CYS A 343 -14.21 -0.12 -6.90
C CYS A 343 -15.47 -0.15 -7.79
N ASN A 344 -15.97 -1.36 -8.09
CA ASN A 344 -17.15 -1.59 -8.92
C ASN A 344 -18.20 -2.45 -8.21
N THR A 345 -19.40 -2.52 -8.80
CA THR A 345 -20.55 -3.23 -8.22
C THR A 345 -20.31 -4.74 -8.08
N ALA A 346 -19.49 -5.34 -8.94
CA ALA A 346 -19.19 -6.77 -8.90
C ALA A 346 -18.36 -7.17 -7.67
N ILE A 347 -17.41 -6.32 -7.26
CA ILE A 347 -16.62 -6.55 -6.05
C ILE A 347 -17.45 -6.25 -4.80
N GLY A 348 -18.23 -5.17 -4.83
CA GLY A 348 -19.07 -4.75 -3.71
C GLY A 348 -18.32 -3.93 -2.65
N PRO A 349 -19.01 -3.59 -1.54
CA PRO A 349 -18.51 -2.62 -0.56
C PRO A 349 -17.53 -3.20 0.47
N ASP A 350 -17.51 -4.52 0.66
CA ASP A 350 -16.79 -5.15 1.78
C ASP A 350 -15.40 -5.70 1.40
N ARG A 351 -15.07 -5.75 0.11
CA ARG A 351 -13.80 -6.31 -0.42
C ARG A 351 -12.97 -5.22 -1.09
N GLY A 352 -11.65 -5.30 -1.01
CA GLY A 352 -10.78 -4.19 -1.41
C GLY A 352 -11.07 -2.92 -0.60
N ALA A 353 -11.36 -3.12 0.69
CA ALA A 353 -11.90 -2.15 1.62
C ALA A 353 -11.05 -2.10 2.89
N ASP A 354 -11.24 -1.08 3.71
CA ASP A 354 -10.68 -1.06 5.05
C ASP A 354 -11.54 -1.88 6.02
N GLY A 355 -10.91 -2.66 6.88
CA GLY A 355 -11.52 -3.35 8.02
C GLY A 355 -11.21 -2.60 9.33
N ILE A 356 -12.25 -2.25 10.08
CA ILE A 356 -12.12 -1.49 11.32
C ILE A 356 -12.27 -2.42 12.51
N TYR A 357 -11.27 -2.44 13.39
CA TYR A 357 -11.21 -3.28 14.58
C TYR A 357 -11.08 -2.40 15.81
N ASP A 358 -11.89 -2.65 16.83
CA ASP A 358 -11.67 -2.11 18.17
C ASP A 358 -10.58 -2.94 18.87
N ILE A 359 -9.74 -2.28 19.67
CA ILE A 359 -8.83 -2.92 20.60
C ILE A 359 -9.48 -2.95 21.98
N VAL A 360 -9.87 -4.15 22.44
CA VAL A 360 -10.46 -4.36 23.77
C VAL A 360 -9.45 -5.04 24.69
N GLY A 361 -9.58 -4.85 26.00
CA GLY A 361 -8.62 -5.40 26.97
C GLY A 361 -7.43 -4.47 27.21
N LYS A 362 -6.39 -4.96 27.91
CA LYS A 362 -5.20 -4.18 28.32
C LYS A 362 -3.96 -5.06 28.37
N GLY A 363 -2.79 -4.45 28.17
CA GLY A 363 -1.50 -5.15 28.17
C GLY A 363 -1.53 -6.31 27.17
N ASP A 364 -1.06 -7.47 27.60
CA ASP A 364 -1.03 -8.71 26.80
C ASP A 364 -2.41 -9.36 26.63
N GLY A 365 -3.44 -8.85 27.32
CA GLY A 365 -4.83 -9.31 27.16
C GLY A 365 -5.61 -8.51 26.12
N ARG A 366 -4.95 -7.63 25.36
CA ARG A 366 -5.57 -6.88 24.27
C ARG A 366 -6.03 -7.81 23.16
N ARG A 367 -7.18 -7.49 22.56
CA ARG A 367 -7.78 -8.24 21.45
C ARG A 367 -8.37 -7.31 20.41
N LEU A 368 -8.21 -7.65 19.14
CA LEU A 368 -8.82 -7.02 17.99
C LEU A 368 -10.24 -7.58 17.81
N VAL A 369 -11.23 -6.69 17.74
CA VAL A 369 -12.64 -7.04 17.56
C VAL A 369 -13.19 -6.30 16.35
N PHE A 370 -13.50 -7.05 15.29
CA PHE A 370 -14.05 -6.50 14.06
C PHE A 370 -15.36 -5.73 14.29
N ARG A 371 -15.53 -4.60 13.60
CA ARG A 371 -16.70 -3.71 13.71
C ARG A 371 -17.40 -3.40 12.40
N GLY A 372 -16.66 -3.24 11.31
CA GLY A 372 -17.25 -2.90 10.03
C GLY A 372 -16.19 -2.60 8.98
N TYR A 373 -16.66 -2.41 7.76
CA TYR A 373 -15.81 -2.05 6.63
C TYR A 373 -16.03 -0.59 6.22
N TYR A 374 -15.01 -0.01 5.61
CA TYR A 374 -15.11 1.24 4.87
C TYR A 374 -14.56 1.07 3.46
N LYS A 375 -15.35 1.47 2.48
CA LYS A 375 -14.92 1.61 1.09
C LYS A 375 -15.45 2.92 0.56
N ILE A 376 -14.71 3.55 -0.36
CA ILE A 376 -15.20 4.76 -1.02
C ILE A 376 -16.54 4.48 -1.70
N PRO A 377 -17.50 5.42 -1.65
CA PRO A 377 -18.83 5.22 -2.24
C PRO A 377 -18.84 5.45 -3.76
N ARG A 378 -17.73 5.92 -4.33
CA ARG A 378 -17.60 6.25 -5.75
C ARG A 378 -17.36 4.97 -6.56
N HIS A 379 -18.12 4.83 -7.64
CA HIS A 379 -17.92 3.79 -8.65
C HIS A 379 -16.76 4.17 -9.57
N GLN A 380 -15.96 3.20 -9.99
CA GLN A 380 -14.88 3.37 -10.95
C GLN A 380 -15.04 2.35 -12.07
N ALA A 381 -14.58 2.68 -13.27
CA ALA A 381 -14.64 1.77 -14.41
C ALA A 381 -13.67 0.59 -14.26
N ASP A 382 -13.92 -0.45 -15.04
CA ASP A 382 -13.01 -1.61 -15.17
C ASP A 382 -11.66 -1.27 -15.82
N THR A 383 -11.50 -0.04 -16.32
CA THR A 383 -10.25 0.52 -16.85
C THR A 383 -9.40 1.20 -15.78
N GLU A 384 -9.87 1.25 -14.53
CA GLU A 384 -9.25 1.98 -13.43
C GLU A 384 -8.86 1.03 -12.32
N ASN A 385 -7.57 1.02 -11.97
CA ASN A 385 -7.15 0.33 -10.76
C ASN A 385 -7.59 1.14 -9.53
N CYS A 386 -8.30 0.51 -8.62
CA CYS A 386 -8.84 1.18 -7.44
C CYS A 386 -8.98 0.18 -6.31
N VAL A 387 -8.39 0.48 -5.15
CA VAL A 387 -8.46 -0.30 -3.92
C VAL A 387 -7.96 0.54 -2.75
N ALA A 388 -8.35 0.20 -1.53
CA ALA A 388 -7.89 0.88 -0.32
C ALA A 388 -6.35 0.81 -0.21
N HIS A 389 -5.70 1.92 0.16
CA HIS A 389 -4.25 2.00 0.27
C HIS A 389 -3.82 2.99 1.38
N ASN A 390 -2.57 3.41 1.39
CA ASN A 390 -1.96 4.19 2.47
C ASN A 390 -2.67 5.52 2.79
N GLY A 391 -2.81 5.79 4.09
CA GLY A 391 -3.43 7.01 4.60
C GLY A 391 -2.92 7.40 5.99
N SER A 392 -3.34 8.57 6.47
CA SER A 392 -2.93 9.12 7.76
C SER A 392 -4.11 9.76 8.49
N LEU A 393 -3.97 9.88 9.81
CA LEU A 393 -4.96 10.58 10.62
C LEU A 393 -4.96 12.08 10.37
N ILE A 394 -6.14 12.69 10.41
CA ILE A 394 -6.29 14.14 10.56
C ILE A 394 -6.46 14.43 12.06
N PRO A 395 -5.50 15.10 12.73
CA PRO A 395 -5.46 15.18 14.19
C PRO A 395 -6.50 16.13 14.76
N VAL A 396 -7.70 15.59 15.04
CA VAL A 396 -8.80 16.30 15.69
C VAL A 396 -9.13 15.61 17.01
N LYS A 397 -8.89 16.31 18.12
CA LYS A 397 -9.12 15.75 19.45
C LYS A 397 -10.56 15.25 19.61
N GLY A 398 -10.70 13.98 20.00
CA GLY A 398 -12.00 13.33 20.22
C GLY A 398 -12.70 12.84 18.95
N ARG A 399 -12.05 12.94 17.78
CA ARG A 399 -12.55 12.40 16.51
C ARG A 399 -11.48 11.50 15.91
N ASP A 400 -11.93 10.48 15.20
CA ASP A 400 -11.08 9.59 14.43
C ASP A 400 -11.37 9.88 12.96
N LEU A 401 -10.54 10.73 12.36
CA LEU A 401 -10.64 11.18 10.98
C LEU A 401 -9.39 10.75 10.23
N MET A 402 -9.53 10.35 8.98
CA MET A 402 -8.43 9.88 8.14
C MET A 402 -8.51 10.50 6.75
N VAL A 403 -7.36 10.75 6.16
CA VAL A 403 -7.18 10.94 4.72
C VAL A 403 -6.43 9.75 4.16
N GLN A 404 -6.83 9.24 3.00
CA GLN A 404 -6.34 7.98 2.49
C GLN A 404 -6.36 7.94 0.97
N ALA A 405 -5.36 7.27 0.39
CA ALA A 405 -5.27 6.99 -1.03
C ALA A 405 -6.06 5.75 -1.43
N TRP A 406 -6.61 5.78 -2.65
CA TRP A 406 -7.44 4.73 -3.25
C TRP A 406 -7.03 4.43 -4.70
N TYR A 407 -5.73 4.56 -5.02
CA TYR A 407 -5.22 4.48 -6.39
C TYR A 407 -5.96 5.44 -7.34
N GLN A 408 -6.47 5.02 -8.50
CA GLN A 408 -7.22 5.91 -9.41
C GLN A 408 -8.54 6.38 -8.81
N GLY A 409 -9.08 5.70 -7.78
CA GLY A 409 -10.17 6.23 -6.94
C GLY A 409 -9.80 7.47 -6.11
N GLY A 410 -8.55 7.90 -6.20
CA GLY A 410 -8.04 9.17 -5.72
C GLY A 410 -7.78 9.20 -4.22
N VAL A 411 -8.25 10.28 -3.59
CA VAL A 411 -8.08 10.55 -2.16
C VAL A 411 -9.44 10.65 -1.51
N SER A 412 -9.64 9.88 -0.44
CA SER A 412 -10.80 9.99 0.44
C SER A 412 -10.42 10.65 1.76
N VAL A 413 -11.28 11.54 2.26
CA VAL A 413 -11.28 12.01 3.64
C VAL A 413 -12.52 11.44 4.32
N TRP A 414 -12.34 10.69 5.41
CA TRP A 414 -13.43 9.95 6.04
C TRP A 414 -13.37 9.97 7.57
N ASP A 415 -14.51 9.68 8.19
CA ASP A 415 -14.73 9.67 9.64
C ASP A 415 -15.06 8.25 10.10
N PHE A 416 -14.28 7.73 11.05
CA PHE A 416 -14.47 6.43 11.69
C PHE A 416 -14.54 6.54 13.22
N THR A 417 -14.97 7.71 13.71
CA THR A 417 -15.21 7.95 15.14
C THR A 417 -16.19 6.91 15.71
N ASP A 418 -17.20 6.50 14.93
CA ASP A 418 -18.00 5.30 15.18
C ASP A 418 -17.48 4.17 14.27
N SER A 419 -16.84 3.16 14.87
CA SER A 419 -16.24 2.02 14.15
C SER A 419 -17.25 1.23 13.31
N THR A 420 -18.55 1.37 13.59
CA THR A 420 -19.62 0.63 12.88
C THR A 420 -20.28 1.44 11.76
N LYS A 421 -19.97 2.74 11.66
CA LYS A 421 -20.59 3.66 10.70
C LYS A 421 -19.55 4.61 10.10
N PRO A 422 -18.46 4.09 9.49
CA PRO A 422 -17.51 4.94 8.82
C PRO A 422 -18.19 5.66 7.65
N LYS A 423 -17.76 6.90 7.39
CA LYS A 423 -18.38 7.71 6.34
C LYS A 423 -17.38 8.65 5.69
N GLU A 424 -17.43 8.72 4.37
CA GLU A 424 -16.72 9.74 3.61
C GLU A 424 -17.26 11.16 3.89
N ILE A 425 -16.33 12.10 4.02
CA ILE A 425 -16.60 13.50 4.32
C ILE A 425 -16.01 14.48 3.30
N GLY A 426 -15.13 14.01 2.43
CA GLY A 426 -14.61 14.74 1.26
C GLY A 426 -13.81 13.81 0.37
N TYR A 427 -13.62 14.18 -0.90
CA TYR A 427 -12.80 13.41 -1.83
C TYR A 427 -12.16 14.29 -2.90
N PHE A 428 -11.08 13.79 -3.47
CA PHE A 428 -10.44 14.28 -4.69
C PHE A 428 -10.17 13.06 -5.57
N GLU A 429 -10.41 13.18 -6.86
CA GLU A 429 -10.19 12.12 -7.82
C GLU A 429 -9.76 12.73 -9.15
N ARG A 430 -8.97 11.96 -9.89
CA ARG A 430 -8.67 12.22 -11.29
C ARG A 430 -9.23 11.03 -12.04
N GLY A 431 -10.11 11.29 -13.01
CA GLY A 431 -10.71 10.24 -13.83
C GLY A 431 -9.67 9.36 -14.54
N PRO A 432 -10.12 8.33 -15.27
CA PRO A 432 -9.28 7.25 -15.75
C PRO A 432 -8.08 7.75 -16.54
N LEU A 433 -6.94 7.08 -16.40
CA LEU A 433 -5.77 7.34 -17.27
C LEU A 433 -6.05 7.01 -18.75
N SER A 434 -6.96 6.07 -19.01
CA SER A 434 -7.33 5.58 -20.33
C SER A 434 -8.69 4.88 -20.26
N THR A 435 -9.47 4.95 -21.35
CA THR A 435 -10.69 4.15 -21.53
C THR A 435 -10.43 2.80 -22.21
N ASP A 436 -9.24 2.61 -22.76
CA ASP A 436 -8.95 1.46 -23.62
C ASP A 436 -8.04 0.43 -22.95
N THR A 437 -7.35 0.83 -21.89
CA THR A 437 -6.39 -0.02 -21.18
C THR A 437 -6.36 0.30 -19.71
N LEU A 438 -6.40 -0.73 -18.87
CA LEU A 438 -6.14 -0.58 -17.45
C LEU A 438 -4.64 -0.33 -17.26
N THR A 439 -4.29 0.76 -16.59
CA THR A 439 -2.89 1.16 -16.31
C THR A 439 -2.78 1.55 -14.85
N LEU A 440 -1.74 1.07 -14.15
CA LEU A 440 -1.48 1.45 -12.77
C LEU A 440 -1.33 2.97 -12.64
N GLY A 441 -2.12 3.58 -11.77
CA GLY A 441 -2.15 5.02 -11.58
C GLY A 441 -2.84 5.48 -10.32
N GLY A 442 -2.98 6.81 -10.20
CA GLY A 442 -3.64 7.47 -9.10
C GLY A 442 -2.77 7.60 -7.85
N SER A 443 -3.36 7.93 -6.72
CA SER A 443 -2.63 8.20 -5.47
C SER A 443 -2.01 6.93 -4.89
N TRP A 444 -0.67 6.89 -4.74
CA TRP A 444 0.00 5.84 -3.95
C TRP A 444 -0.26 6.08 -2.47
N SER A 445 0.14 7.23 -1.94
CA SER A 445 -0.21 7.65 -0.58
C SER A 445 -0.81 9.04 -0.55
N ALA A 446 -1.60 9.32 0.49
CA ALA A 446 -2.23 10.61 0.71
C ALA A 446 -2.25 10.95 2.20
N TYR A 447 -1.49 11.97 2.60
CA TYR A 447 -1.23 12.27 4.00
C TYR A 447 -1.55 13.70 4.39
N TYR A 448 -2.08 13.89 5.60
CA TYR A 448 -2.29 15.20 6.19
C TYR A 448 -1.02 15.68 6.89
N TYR A 449 -0.51 16.84 6.49
CA TYR A 449 0.63 17.47 7.14
C TYR A 449 0.45 18.99 7.23
N ASN A 450 0.43 19.51 8.46
CA ASN A 450 0.46 20.94 8.79
C ASN A 450 -0.56 21.80 7.99
N GLY A 451 -1.80 21.31 7.83
CA GLY A 451 -2.90 22.07 7.23
C GLY A 451 -3.27 21.67 5.80
N TYR A 452 -2.48 20.81 5.16
CA TYR A 452 -2.66 20.40 3.78
C TYR A 452 -2.64 18.88 3.67
N ILE A 453 -3.17 18.36 2.56
CA ILE A 453 -3.05 16.96 2.18
C ILE A 453 -2.05 16.90 1.02
N TYR A 454 -1.08 16.01 1.12
CA TYR A 454 -0.09 15.76 0.08
C TYR A 454 -0.29 14.35 -0.43
N SER A 455 -0.34 14.19 -1.76
CA SER A 455 -0.44 12.88 -2.39
C SER A 455 0.66 12.67 -3.42
N ASN A 456 1.25 11.48 -3.40
CA ASN A 456 2.24 11.07 -4.39
C ASN A 456 1.56 10.17 -5.42
N ASP A 457 1.01 10.78 -6.46
CA ASP A 457 0.35 10.06 -7.56
C ASP A 457 1.39 9.26 -8.35
N ILE A 458 1.10 7.98 -8.52
CA ILE A 458 1.91 6.96 -9.17
C ILE A 458 2.38 7.39 -10.55
N ALA A 459 1.52 8.06 -11.32
CA ALA A 459 1.75 8.40 -12.71
C ALA A 459 1.91 9.91 -12.93
N LYS A 460 1.11 10.73 -12.23
CA LYS A 460 0.94 12.17 -12.50
C LYS A 460 1.85 13.07 -11.68
N GLY A 461 2.39 12.62 -10.55
CA GLY A 461 3.33 13.40 -9.75
C GLY A 461 2.82 13.76 -8.35
N PHE A 462 3.22 14.91 -7.84
CA PHE A 462 2.97 15.31 -6.45
C PHE A 462 1.81 16.31 -6.37
N ASP A 463 0.67 15.87 -5.85
CA ASP A 463 -0.52 16.69 -5.65
C ASP A 463 -0.53 17.34 -4.26
N VAL A 464 -0.94 18.61 -4.21
CA VAL A 464 -1.24 19.32 -2.96
C VAL A 464 -2.70 19.70 -2.94
N LEU A 465 -3.40 19.23 -1.91
CA LEU A 465 -4.82 19.49 -1.70
C LEU A 465 -5.02 20.31 -0.43
N LYS A 466 -5.99 21.22 -0.48
CA LYS A 466 -6.47 21.97 0.68
C LYS A 466 -7.82 21.42 1.12
N LEU A 467 -7.95 21.15 2.42
CA LEU A 467 -9.20 20.75 3.05
C LEU A 467 -9.79 21.92 3.85
N ASP A 468 -10.95 22.40 3.42
CA ASP A 468 -11.73 23.46 4.06
C ASP A 468 -13.02 22.87 4.65
N ASP A 469 -12.86 22.20 5.78
CA ASP A 469 -13.97 21.57 6.49
C ASP A 469 -13.94 21.85 8.00
N ARG A 470 -15.04 22.37 8.54
CA ARG A 470 -15.20 22.69 9.97
C ARG A 470 -14.93 21.52 10.90
N ARG A 471 -15.17 20.29 10.45
CA ARG A 471 -14.88 19.05 11.20
C ARG A 471 -13.39 18.85 11.40
N THR A 472 -12.57 19.37 10.47
CA THR A 472 -11.11 19.19 10.42
C THR A 472 -10.31 20.43 10.82
N ASP A 473 -10.93 21.61 10.86
CA ASP A 473 -10.28 22.88 11.22
C ASP A 473 -9.42 22.84 12.50
N PRO A 474 -9.77 22.10 13.58
CA PRO A 474 -8.90 21.99 14.74
C PRO A 474 -7.49 21.43 14.43
N ALA A 475 -7.37 20.55 13.43
CA ALA A 475 -6.11 19.95 13.02
C ALA A 475 -5.10 20.99 12.50
N LYS A 476 -5.58 22.11 11.94
CA LYS A 476 -4.73 23.22 11.46
C LYS A 476 -3.89 23.86 12.58
N ARG A 477 -4.20 23.59 13.85
CA ARG A 477 -3.43 24.07 15.01
C ARG A 477 -2.33 23.10 15.44
N ILE A 478 -2.36 21.88 14.95
CA ILE A 478 -1.35 20.86 15.23
C ILE A 478 -0.24 21.01 14.20
N HIS A 479 0.96 21.31 14.68
CA HIS A 479 2.14 21.47 13.82
C HIS A 479 3.14 20.39 14.21
N LEU A 480 3.46 19.54 13.24
CA LEU A 480 4.40 18.45 13.38
C LEU A 480 5.76 18.88 12.81
N GLY A 481 6.83 18.67 13.57
CA GLY A 481 8.20 18.90 13.10
C GLY A 481 8.70 17.79 12.18
N GLU A 482 8.16 16.59 12.31
CA GLU A 482 8.51 15.39 11.55
C GLU A 482 7.28 14.47 11.52
N LEU A 483 7.04 13.78 10.40
CA LEU A 483 5.98 12.79 10.27
C LEU A 483 6.43 11.69 9.29
N ASN A 484 6.57 10.47 9.82
CA ASN A 484 6.53 9.23 9.04
C ASN A 484 5.23 8.56 9.44
N VAL A 485 4.33 8.27 8.50
CA VAL A 485 2.93 7.96 8.84
C VAL A 485 2.79 6.64 9.59
N GLN A 486 3.61 5.66 9.23
CA GLN A 486 3.71 4.36 9.90
C GLN A 486 4.35 4.48 11.29
N THR A 487 5.07 5.56 11.58
CA THR A 487 5.54 5.90 12.94
C THR A 487 4.64 6.98 13.53
N GLN A 488 3.42 6.59 13.94
CA GLN A 488 2.41 7.55 14.36
C GLN A 488 2.87 8.34 15.59
N PRO A 489 2.97 9.68 15.52
CA PRO A 489 3.31 10.49 16.68
C PRO A 489 2.11 10.57 17.64
N ASP A 490 2.36 10.99 18.88
CA ASP A 490 1.30 11.57 19.72
C ASP A 490 1.04 13.00 19.21
N TYR A 491 -0.02 13.15 18.41
CA TYR A 491 -0.41 14.41 17.78
C TYR A 491 -0.84 15.48 18.79
N PHE A 492 -1.04 15.14 20.08
CA PHE A 492 -1.56 16.04 21.11
C PHE A 492 -0.59 16.30 22.26
N SER A 493 0.55 15.60 22.34
CA SER A 493 1.58 15.73 23.38
C SER A 493 2.03 17.19 23.66
N GLY A 494 2.05 18.05 22.63
CA GLY A 494 2.40 19.47 22.73
C GLY A 494 1.24 20.43 23.10
N THR A 495 -0.01 19.97 23.15
CA THR A 495 -1.20 20.81 23.40
C THR A 495 -1.62 20.91 24.87
N ARG A 496 -0.72 20.57 25.82
CA ARG A 496 -0.95 20.85 27.24
C ARG A 496 -0.80 22.35 27.53
N ARG A 497 -1.88 23.11 27.35
CA ARG A 497 -2.46 24.05 28.33
C ARG A 497 -3.74 24.69 27.81
#